data_AF-A0A1G6ME79-F1
#
_entry.id   AF-A0A1G6ME79-F1
#
_cell.length_a   1.000
_cell.length_b   1.000
_cell.length_c   1.000
_cell.angle_alpha   90.00
_cell.angle_beta   90.00
_cell.angle_gamma   90.00
#
_symmetry.space_group_name_H-M   'P 1'
#
loop_
_entity.id
_entity.type
_entity.pdbx_description
1 polymer ?
#
loop_
_entity_poly.entity_id
_entity_poly.type
_entity_poly.pdbx_seq_one_letter_code
_entity_poly.pdbx_strand_id
1 'polypeptide(L)'
;MNFVDKVFNINIQDIIQENPKKQYINIGILPIKYYHYVKINIPLGFGLQKLQERYYPYENTVSHIIGFVDENGNGVIGVEKQYNMYLEGQKIFEKVYLTPYGNLNYTKIPQNGDNIHLTINETVQSYLHYLLKSTLKKHKAKMAMGIVMKPDGAILAMDDVPGYNDNKYYDYTNYSRIKDMPINFLFEPGSVFKIVTMSSALNSGIFNGHETLWCDNGYWPVFGHVIEDVEDNKHKVRSGICILK
;
A
#
# COMPACT_ATOMS: atom_id res chain seq x y z
N MET A 1 -37.75 -15.68 -22.00
CA MET A 1 -36.38 -15.39 -21.53
C MET A 1 -36.37 -15.59 -20.02
N ASN A 2 -35.52 -16.48 -19.51
CA ASN A 2 -35.43 -16.73 -18.07
C ASN A 2 -34.97 -15.43 -17.38
N PHE A 3 -35.45 -15.16 -16.17
CA PHE A 3 -34.98 -14.05 -15.33
C PHE A 3 -33.45 -13.96 -15.29
N VAL A 4 -32.78 -15.12 -15.20
CA VAL A 4 -31.32 -15.21 -15.17
C VAL A 4 -30.68 -14.73 -16.46
N ASP A 5 -31.16 -15.17 -17.63
CA ASP A 5 -30.67 -14.74 -18.94
C ASP A 5 -30.72 -13.22 -19.08
N LYS A 6 -31.80 -12.61 -18.59
CA LYS A 6 -32.01 -11.15 -18.66
C LYS A 6 -31.10 -10.38 -17.70
N VAL A 7 -30.87 -10.90 -16.49
CA VAL A 7 -30.05 -10.22 -15.47
C VAL A 7 -28.56 -10.27 -15.82
N PHE A 8 -28.08 -11.43 -16.29
CA PHE A 8 -26.68 -11.64 -16.61
C PHE A 8 -26.34 -11.43 -18.09
N ASN A 9 -27.35 -11.17 -18.94
CA ASN A 9 -27.20 -11.04 -20.38
C ASN A 9 -26.50 -12.25 -21.02
N ILE A 10 -26.98 -13.45 -20.67
CA ILE A 10 -26.45 -14.75 -21.09
C ILE A 10 -27.56 -15.63 -21.69
N ASN A 11 -27.17 -16.74 -22.33
CA ASN A 11 -28.07 -17.84 -22.66
C ASN A 11 -27.70 -19.08 -21.84
N ILE A 12 -28.53 -19.42 -20.85
CA ILE A 12 -28.23 -20.55 -19.96
C ILE A 12 -28.16 -21.90 -20.69
N GLN A 13 -28.94 -22.09 -21.75
CA GLN A 13 -29.01 -23.37 -22.47
C GLN A 13 -27.69 -23.67 -23.19
N ASP A 14 -27.11 -22.64 -23.82
CA ASP A 14 -25.83 -22.74 -24.51
C ASP A 14 -24.72 -23.08 -23.51
N ILE A 15 -24.69 -22.42 -22.34
CA ILE A 15 -23.70 -22.68 -21.29
C ILE A 15 -23.78 -24.12 -20.77
N ILE A 16 -24.99 -24.67 -20.60
CA ILE A 16 -25.19 -26.06 -20.17
C ILE A 16 -24.71 -27.05 -21.24
N GLN A 17 -25.04 -26.79 -22.52
CA GLN A 17 -24.61 -27.65 -23.64
C GLN A 17 -23.10 -27.66 -23.82
N GLU A 18 -22.43 -26.53 -23.61
CA GLU A 18 -20.96 -26.43 -23.65
C GLU A 18 -20.27 -27.13 -22.47
N ASN A 19 -20.99 -27.33 -21.36
CA ASN A 19 -20.43 -27.86 -20.11
C ASN A 19 -21.19 -29.10 -19.58
N PRO A 20 -21.40 -30.16 -20.40
CA PRO A 20 -22.31 -31.26 -20.07
C PRO A 20 -21.86 -32.14 -18.89
N LYS A 21 -20.58 -32.04 -18.50
CA LYS A 21 -20.00 -32.79 -17.38
C LYS A 21 -19.88 -31.97 -16.09
N LYS A 22 -20.12 -30.66 -16.12
CA LYS A 22 -19.98 -29.80 -14.93
C LYS A 22 -21.25 -29.86 -14.10
N GLN A 23 -21.10 -30.14 -12.81
CA GLN A 23 -22.20 -30.07 -11.84
C GLN A 23 -22.47 -28.65 -11.34
N TYR A 24 -21.49 -27.75 -11.48
CA TYR A 24 -21.57 -26.36 -11.04
C TYR A 24 -20.86 -25.44 -12.04
N ILE A 25 -21.47 -24.28 -12.31
CA ILE A 25 -20.95 -23.25 -13.20
C ILE A 25 -21.19 -21.90 -12.53
N ASN A 26 -20.13 -21.11 -12.35
CA ASN A 26 -20.27 -19.72 -11.94
C ASN A 26 -20.71 -18.88 -13.15
N ILE A 27 -21.88 -18.26 -13.05
CA ILE A 27 -22.51 -17.47 -14.12
C ILE A 27 -22.26 -15.96 -13.99
N GLY A 28 -21.64 -15.50 -12.89
CA GLY A 28 -21.31 -14.10 -12.67
C GLY A 28 -21.70 -13.56 -11.29
N ILE A 29 -21.47 -12.26 -11.11
CA ILE A 29 -21.72 -11.55 -9.84
C ILE A 29 -23.07 -10.86 -9.92
N LEU A 30 -23.94 -11.13 -8.94
CA LEU A 30 -25.25 -10.49 -8.85
C LEU A 30 -25.10 -9.03 -8.36
N PRO A 31 -25.59 -8.02 -9.11
CA PRO A 31 -25.61 -6.64 -8.62
C PRO A 31 -26.44 -6.52 -7.33
N ILE A 32 -25.90 -5.81 -6.33
CA ILE A 32 -26.52 -5.65 -5.00
C ILE A 32 -27.98 -5.19 -5.06
N LYS A 33 -28.34 -4.33 -6.02
CA LYS A 33 -29.72 -3.86 -6.21
C LYS A 33 -30.75 -4.97 -6.45
N TYR A 34 -30.33 -6.13 -6.96
CA TYR A 34 -31.19 -7.28 -7.22
C TYR A 34 -31.15 -8.32 -6.10
N TYR A 35 -30.25 -8.20 -5.11
CA TYR A 35 -30.03 -9.23 -4.10
C TYR A 35 -31.30 -9.65 -3.36
N HIS A 36 -32.07 -8.69 -2.82
CA HIS A 36 -33.29 -8.99 -2.07
C HIS A 36 -34.35 -9.70 -2.93
N TYR A 37 -34.51 -9.27 -4.18
CA TYR A 37 -35.48 -9.88 -5.10
C TYR A 37 -35.08 -11.32 -5.48
N VAL A 38 -33.81 -11.54 -5.82
CA VAL A 38 -33.28 -12.86 -6.23
C VAL A 38 -33.27 -13.83 -5.08
N LYS A 39 -32.90 -13.37 -3.88
CA LYS A 39 -32.86 -14.22 -2.68
C LYS A 39 -34.21 -14.87 -2.37
N ILE A 40 -35.32 -14.18 -2.67
CA ILE A 40 -36.68 -14.67 -2.41
C ILE A 40 -37.22 -15.51 -3.58
N ASN A 41 -36.79 -15.23 -4.82
CA ASN A 41 -37.35 -15.81 -6.05
C ASN A 41 -36.34 -16.65 -6.85
N ILE A 42 -35.37 -17.28 -6.17
CA ILE A 42 -34.31 -18.01 -6.88
C ILE A 42 -34.90 -19.25 -7.58
N PRO A 43 -34.74 -19.40 -8.92
CA PRO A 43 -35.27 -20.56 -9.61
C PRO A 43 -34.55 -21.84 -9.19
N LEU A 44 -35.22 -22.99 -9.35
CA LEU A 44 -34.61 -24.30 -9.10
C LEU A 44 -33.33 -24.47 -9.93
N GLY A 45 -32.28 -25.03 -9.34
CA GLY A 45 -30.97 -25.19 -9.98
C GLY A 45 -30.06 -23.95 -9.91
N PHE A 46 -30.53 -22.81 -9.42
CA PHE A 46 -29.71 -21.61 -9.20
C PHE A 46 -29.50 -21.35 -7.72
N GLY A 47 -28.26 -21.10 -7.32
CA GLY A 47 -27.86 -20.75 -5.95
C GLY A 47 -27.09 -19.45 -5.88
N LEU A 48 -27.03 -18.85 -4.69
CA LEU A 48 -26.17 -17.70 -4.42
C LEU A 48 -25.00 -18.13 -3.53
N GLN A 49 -23.80 -17.76 -3.94
CA GLN A 49 -22.62 -17.85 -3.09
C GLN A 49 -22.25 -16.45 -2.65
N LYS A 50 -22.03 -16.27 -1.35
CA LYS A 50 -21.49 -15.01 -0.82
C LYS A 50 -20.03 -14.91 -1.25
N LEU A 51 -19.71 -13.86 -2.00
CA LEU A 51 -18.34 -13.48 -2.29
C LEU A 51 -17.85 -12.47 -1.25
N GLN A 52 -16.57 -12.54 -0.93
CA GLN A 52 -15.88 -11.54 -0.13
C GLN A 52 -14.92 -10.80 -1.06
N GLU A 53 -14.97 -9.48 -1.02
CA GLU A 53 -14.11 -8.62 -1.80
C GLU A 53 -13.51 -7.57 -0.86
N ARG A 54 -12.21 -7.29 -1.03
CA ARG A 54 -11.57 -6.20 -0.32
C ARG A 54 -11.96 -4.88 -0.95
N TYR A 55 -12.35 -3.93 -0.11
CA TYR A 55 -12.64 -2.56 -0.49
C TYR A 55 -11.72 -1.62 0.28
N TYR A 56 -11.08 -0.68 -0.42
CA TYR A 56 -10.11 0.27 0.13
C TYR A 56 -10.68 1.70 0.09
N PRO A 57 -11.28 2.20 1.19
CA PRO A 57 -12.03 3.46 1.19
C PRO A 57 -11.18 4.70 0.88
N TYR A 58 -9.89 4.64 1.21
CA TYR A 58 -8.96 5.76 1.09
C TYR A 58 -8.17 5.74 -0.23
N GLU A 59 -8.48 4.80 -1.13
CA GLU A 59 -7.89 4.68 -2.46
C GLU A 59 -6.38 4.93 -2.47
N ASN A 60 -5.94 5.95 -3.22
CA ASN A 60 -4.55 6.29 -3.44
C ASN A 60 -3.82 6.85 -2.21
N THR A 61 -4.54 7.32 -1.18
CA THR A 61 -3.94 8.04 -0.04
C THR A 61 -3.15 7.13 0.91
N VAL A 62 -3.44 5.84 0.93
CA VAL A 62 -2.77 4.83 1.80
C VAL A 62 -2.35 3.59 1.02
N SER A 63 -2.39 3.66 -0.31
CA SER A 63 -2.31 2.47 -1.15
C SER A 63 -1.04 1.66 -0.92
N HIS A 64 0.11 2.32 -0.85
CA HIS A 64 1.39 1.68 -0.58
C HIS A 64 1.47 1.04 0.81
N ILE A 65 0.85 1.67 1.82
CA ILE A 65 0.83 1.14 3.18
C ILE A 65 -0.03 -0.12 3.25
N ILE A 66 -1.29 -0.03 2.81
CA ILE A 66 -2.25 -1.12 2.96
C ILE A 66 -1.89 -2.25 2.00
N GLY A 67 -1.62 -1.91 0.74
CA GLY A 67 -1.49 -2.87 -0.33
C GLY A 67 -2.83 -3.46 -0.76
N PHE A 68 -2.77 -4.54 -1.54
CA PHE A 68 -3.95 -5.21 -2.05
C PHE A 68 -3.86 -6.74 -1.97
N VAL A 69 -5.02 -7.40 -2.16
CA VAL A 69 -5.16 -8.85 -2.29
C VAL A 69 -5.42 -9.25 -3.74
N ASP A 70 -5.01 -10.45 -4.12
CA ASP A 70 -5.32 -11.05 -5.42
C ASP A 70 -6.79 -11.54 -5.50
N GLU A 71 -7.17 -12.09 -6.66
CA GLU A 71 -8.50 -12.68 -6.91
C GLU A 71 -8.85 -13.86 -5.98
N ASN A 72 -7.84 -14.47 -5.35
CA ASN A 72 -7.99 -15.56 -4.40
C ASN A 72 -8.02 -15.07 -2.95
N GLY A 73 -7.95 -13.74 -2.72
CA GLY A 73 -7.93 -13.12 -1.41
C GLY A 73 -6.57 -13.19 -0.70
N ASN A 74 -5.49 -13.52 -1.40
CA ASN A 74 -4.15 -13.53 -0.80
C ASN A 74 -3.52 -12.14 -0.89
N GLY A 75 -2.99 -11.63 0.22
CA GLY A 75 -2.25 -10.37 0.28
C GLY A 75 -0.99 -10.39 -0.56
N VAL A 76 -0.86 -9.43 -1.47
CA VAL A 76 0.21 -9.40 -2.49
C VAL A 76 1.36 -8.49 -2.08
N ILE A 77 1.03 -7.33 -1.50
CA ILE A 77 1.98 -6.30 -1.01
C ILE A 77 1.44 -5.61 0.26
N GLY A 78 2.24 -4.71 0.83
CA GLY A 78 1.86 -3.88 1.97
C GLY A 78 1.49 -4.70 3.22
N VAL A 79 0.61 -4.11 4.04
CA VAL A 79 0.02 -4.74 5.23
C VAL A 79 -0.73 -6.03 4.87
N GLU A 80 -1.47 -6.04 3.76
CA GLU A 80 -2.21 -7.23 3.31
C GLU A 80 -1.27 -8.44 3.17
N LYS A 81 -0.10 -8.27 2.56
CA LYS A 81 0.90 -9.35 2.44
C LYS A 81 1.54 -9.67 3.78
N GLN A 82 2.04 -8.65 4.47
CA GLN A 82 2.85 -8.82 5.67
C GLN A 82 2.09 -9.60 6.76
N TYR A 83 0.77 -9.38 6.84
CA TYR A 83 -0.08 -9.99 7.83
C TYR A 83 -1.15 -10.91 7.24
N ASN A 84 -0.94 -11.41 6.01
CA ASN A 84 -1.91 -12.28 5.33
C ASN A 84 -2.36 -13.46 6.21
N MET A 85 -1.42 -14.10 6.91
CA MET A 85 -1.70 -15.23 7.81
C MET A 85 -2.70 -14.90 8.93
N TYR A 86 -2.70 -13.66 9.42
CA TYR A 86 -3.64 -13.20 10.45
C TYR A 86 -4.96 -12.76 9.80
N LEU A 87 -4.91 -12.12 8.64
CA LEU A 87 -6.07 -11.56 7.93
C LEU A 87 -6.92 -12.62 7.21
N GLU A 88 -6.32 -13.69 6.71
CA GLU A 88 -7.01 -14.69 5.88
C GLU A 88 -7.94 -15.61 6.68
N GLY A 89 -7.76 -15.68 8.00
CA GLY A 89 -8.50 -16.59 8.87
C GLY A 89 -8.24 -18.05 8.53
N GLN A 90 -9.22 -18.92 8.79
CA GLN A 90 -9.08 -20.34 8.50
C GLN A 90 -9.83 -20.75 7.23
N LYS A 91 -9.07 -21.16 6.20
CA LYS A 91 -9.61 -21.84 5.02
C LYS A 91 -10.09 -23.25 5.41
N ILE A 92 -11.37 -23.54 5.22
CA ILE A 92 -11.95 -24.86 5.47
C ILE A 92 -12.32 -25.51 4.13
N PHE A 93 -11.81 -26.72 3.90
CA PHE A 93 -12.23 -27.59 2.81
C PHE A 93 -13.21 -28.63 3.35
N GLU A 94 -14.49 -28.51 2.98
CA GLU A 94 -15.55 -29.38 3.48
C GLU A 94 -16.42 -29.92 2.34
N LYS A 95 -16.94 -31.15 2.52
CA LYS A 95 -18.01 -31.67 1.68
C LYS A 95 -19.30 -30.91 1.97
N VAL A 96 -19.68 -30.06 1.02
CA VAL A 96 -20.93 -29.29 1.07
C VAL A 96 -22.08 -30.09 0.46
N TYR A 97 -23.26 -29.99 1.05
CA TYR A 97 -24.49 -30.52 0.44
C TYR A 97 -25.12 -29.46 -0.45
N LEU A 98 -25.44 -29.84 -1.68
CA LEU A 98 -26.15 -28.96 -2.60
C LEU A 98 -27.64 -29.02 -2.29
N THR A 99 -28.26 -27.87 -2.04
CA THR A 99 -29.72 -27.80 -1.97
C THR A 99 -30.32 -27.90 -3.38
N PRO A 100 -31.61 -28.25 -3.53
CA PRO A 100 -32.30 -28.19 -4.82
C PRO A 100 -32.26 -26.79 -5.49
N TYR A 101 -32.02 -25.75 -4.69
CA TYR A 101 -31.82 -24.37 -5.10
C TYR A 101 -30.33 -24.01 -5.22
N GLY A 102 -29.45 -24.96 -5.55
CA GLY A 102 -28.02 -24.70 -5.82
C GLY A 102 -27.19 -24.10 -4.69
N ASN A 103 -27.78 -23.83 -3.51
CA ASN A 103 -27.06 -23.26 -2.37
C ASN A 103 -26.18 -24.32 -1.72
N LEU A 104 -25.00 -23.90 -1.29
CA LEU A 104 -24.06 -24.72 -0.53
C LEU A 104 -24.43 -24.66 0.95
N ASN A 105 -24.80 -25.80 1.54
CA ASN A 105 -24.94 -25.94 2.98
C ASN A 105 -23.59 -26.35 3.58
N TYR A 106 -23.01 -25.43 4.34
CA TYR A 106 -21.77 -25.63 5.09
C TYR A 106 -22.08 -26.26 6.44
N THR A 107 -21.27 -27.21 6.84
CA THR A 107 -21.39 -27.99 8.07
C THR A 107 -20.46 -27.44 9.14
N LYS A 108 -19.39 -26.73 8.74
CA LYS A 108 -18.50 -25.95 9.58
C LYS A 108 -18.53 -24.47 9.24
N ILE A 109 -18.46 -23.65 10.29
CA ILE A 109 -18.36 -22.20 10.19
C ILE A 109 -16.87 -21.84 10.10
N PRO A 110 -16.42 -21.14 9.04
CA PRO A 110 -15.04 -20.67 8.94
C PRO A 110 -14.71 -19.68 10.06
N GLN A 111 -13.47 -19.71 10.53
CA GLN A 111 -12.98 -18.71 11.46
C GLN A 111 -12.56 -17.47 10.67
N ASN A 112 -13.05 -16.31 11.10
CA ASN A 112 -12.64 -15.04 10.53
C ASN A 112 -11.16 -14.77 10.86
N GLY A 113 -10.50 -14.01 10.00
CA GLY A 113 -9.20 -13.45 10.31
C GLY A 113 -9.27 -12.40 11.42
N ASP A 114 -8.11 -12.05 11.93
CA ASP A 114 -7.92 -11.03 12.94
C ASP A 114 -8.05 -9.61 12.36
N ASN A 115 -8.32 -8.65 13.24
CA ASN A 115 -8.28 -7.23 12.90
C ASN A 115 -6.88 -6.68 13.13
N ILE A 116 -6.44 -5.80 12.22
CA ILE A 116 -5.17 -5.08 12.34
C ILE A 116 -5.45 -3.60 12.54
N HIS A 117 -4.89 -3.05 13.61
CA HIS A 117 -4.91 -1.62 13.89
C HIS A 117 -3.53 -1.05 13.60
N LEU A 118 -3.44 -0.20 12.58
CA LEU A 118 -2.20 0.48 12.21
C LEU A 118 -1.94 1.68 13.13
N THR A 119 -0.67 2.10 13.17
CA THR A 119 -0.26 3.34 13.84
C THR A 119 -0.60 4.61 13.05
N ILE A 120 -1.04 4.43 11.80
CA ILE A 120 -1.38 5.50 10.86
C ILE A 120 -2.55 6.32 11.40
N ASN A 121 -2.35 7.63 11.43
CA ASN A 121 -3.40 8.59 11.71
C ASN A 121 -3.95 9.12 10.37
N GLU A 122 -5.23 8.85 10.09
CA GLU A 122 -5.90 9.22 8.84
C GLU A 122 -5.77 10.71 8.51
N THR A 123 -5.90 11.58 9.50
CA THR A 123 -5.81 13.04 9.31
C THR A 123 -4.40 13.45 8.91
N VAL A 124 -3.38 12.95 9.62
CA VAL A 124 -1.97 13.24 9.31
C VAL A 124 -1.59 12.68 7.94
N GLN A 125 -2.03 11.45 7.62
CA GLN A 125 -1.81 10.81 6.33
C GLN A 125 -2.41 11.61 5.19
N SER A 126 -3.68 12.01 5.30
CA SER A 126 -4.38 12.77 4.27
C SER A 126 -3.71 14.13 4.02
N TYR A 127 -3.24 14.77 5.09
CA TYR A 127 -2.52 16.04 4.99
C TYR A 127 -1.14 15.87 4.34
N LEU A 128 -0.38 14.85 4.72
CA LEU A 128 0.89 14.50 4.09
C LEU A 128 0.70 14.28 2.59
N HIS A 129 -0.30 13.47 2.22
CA HIS A 129 -0.62 13.17 0.83
C HIS A 129 -0.93 14.42 0.00
N TYR A 130 -1.74 15.31 0.55
CA TYR A 130 -2.04 16.60 -0.07
C TYR A 130 -0.77 17.43 -0.30
N LEU A 131 0.09 17.54 0.71
CA LEU A 131 1.35 18.30 0.63
C LEU A 131 2.30 17.70 -0.39
N LEU A 132 2.46 16.38 -0.43
CA LEU A 132 3.33 15.71 -1.40
C LEU A 132 2.81 15.91 -2.83
N LYS A 133 1.50 15.75 -3.08
CA LYS A 133 0.90 16.05 -4.40
C LYS A 133 1.12 17.50 -4.83
N SER A 134 0.91 18.44 -3.91
CA SER A 134 1.14 19.87 -4.16
C SER A 134 2.61 20.14 -4.48
N THR A 135 3.53 19.54 -3.73
CA THR A 135 4.99 19.66 -3.91
C THR A 135 5.43 19.10 -5.26
N LEU A 136 4.97 17.90 -5.62
CA LEU A 136 5.26 17.27 -6.90
C LEU A 136 4.84 18.15 -8.07
N LYS A 137 3.62 18.72 -8.01
CA LYS A 137 3.11 19.65 -9.03
C LYS A 137 3.90 20.96 -9.07
N LYS A 138 4.13 21.58 -7.92
CA LYS A 138 4.82 22.88 -7.79
C LYS A 138 6.24 22.81 -8.35
N HIS A 139 6.97 21.74 -8.04
CA HIS A 139 8.37 21.56 -8.41
C HIS A 139 8.57 20.75 -9.70
N LYS A 140 7.48 20.28 -10.34
CA LYS A 140 7.53 19.35 -11.48
C LYS A 140 8.45 18.16 -11.21
N ALA A 141 8.44 17.66 -9.97
CA ALA A 141 9.27 16.56 -9.55
C ALA A 141 8.78 15.26 -10.20
N LYS A 142 9.69 14.29 -10.37
CA LYS A 142 9.32 12.94 -10.83
C LYS A 142 8.54 12.17 -9.75
N MET A 143 8.87 12.45 -8.49
CA MET A 143 8.37 11.75 -7.31
C MET A 143 8.52 12.64 -6.09
N ALA A 144 7.67 12.44 -5.07
CA ALA A 144 7.86 12.98 -3.73
C ALA A 144 7.43 11.92 -2.71
N MET A 145 8.13 11.82 -1.59
CA MET A 145 7.87 10.85 -0.54
C MET A 145 8.04 11.49 0.83
N GLY A 146 7.36 10.94 1.85
CA GLY A 146 7.45 11.45 3.21
C GLY A 146 7.04 10.43 4.25
N ILE A 147 7.64 10.54 5.44
CA ILE A 147 7.31 9.75 6.62
C ILE A 147 7.12 10.72 7.80
N VAL A 148 6.05 10.54 8.56
CA VAL A 148 5.81 11.23 9.83
C VAL A 148 5.84 10.19 10.94
N MET A 149 6.76 10.35 11.88
CA MET A 149 7.02 9.36 12.93
C MET A 149 7.05 10.02 14.30
N LYS A 150 6.56 9.31 15.32
CA LYS A 150 6.70 9.70 16.73
C LYS A 150 8.07 9.27 17.28
N PRO A 151 8.58 9.90 18.36
CA PRO A 151 9.83 9.49 19.00
C PRO A 151 9.85 8.04 19.52
N ASP A 152 8.69 7.44 19.78
CA ASP A 152 8.53 6.04 20.19
C ASP A 152 8.63 5.04 19.01
N GLY A 153 8.85 5.54 17.79
CA GLY A 153 8.97 4.74 16.57
C GLY A 153 7.66 4.49 15.82
N ALA A 154 6.50 4.94 16.34
CA ALA A 154 5.25 4.74 15.63
C ALA A 154 5.16 5.65 14.39
N ILE A 155 4.81 5.07 13.24
CA ILE A 155 4.60 5.80 11.98
C ILE A 155 3.17 6.31 11.96
N LEU A 156 2.99 7.63 11.98
CA LEU A 156 1.68 8.28 11.92
C LEU A 156 1.22 8.50 10.48
N ALA A 157 2.15 8.67 9.55
CA ALA A 157 1.87 8.75 8.13
C ALA A 157 3.09 8.33 7.31
N MET A 158 2.86 7.72 6.17
CA MET A 158 3.89 7.34 5.20
C MET A 158 3.27 7.34 3.82
N ASP A 159 3.86 8.08 2.89
CA ASP A 159 3.26 8.24 1.57
C ASP A 159 4.29 8.57 0.51
N ASP A 160 3.95 8.22 -0.74
CA ASP A 160 4.66 8.68 -1.92
C ASP A 160 3.72 8.95 -3.09
N VAL A 161 4.16 9.89 -3.93
CA VAL A 161 3.41 10.34 -5.10
C VAL A 161 4.35 10.36 -6.31
N PRO A 162 3.88 9.89 -7.49
CA PRO A 162 2.52 9.40 -7.77
C PRO A 162 2.28 7.96 -7.30
N GLY A 163 1.19 7.72 -6.55
CA GLY A 163 0.78 6.35 -6.18
C GLY A 163 -0.20 5.69 -7.17
N TYR A 164 -0.87 4.63 -6.72
CA TYR A 164 -1.89 3.87 -7.45
C TYR A 164 -3.19 3.73 -6.62
N ASN A 165 -4.25 3.10 -7.12
CA ASN A 165 -5.48 2.85 -6.36
C ASN A 165 -5.64 1.34 -6.16
N ASP A 166 -5.68 0.88 -4.90
CA ASP A 166 -5.80 -0.55 -4.58
C ASP A 166 -7.09 -1.16 -5.12
N ASN A 167 -8.19 -0.40 -5.23
CA ASN A 167 -9.43 -0.90 -5.84
C ASN A 167 -9.29 -1.13 -7.36
N LYS A 168 -8.17 -0.68 -7.96
CA LYS A 168 -7.84 -0.83 -9.38
C LYS A 168 -6.46 -1.47 -9.55
N TYR A 169 -6.10 -2.40 -8.66
CA TYR A 169 -4.80 -3.09 -8.70
C TYR A 169 -4.52 -3.82 -10.02
N TYR A 170 -5.57 -4.22 -10.74
CA TYR A 170 -5.52 -4.84 -12.07
C TYR A 170 -5.18 -3.84 -13.20
N ASP A 171 -5.11 -2.55 -12.91
CA ASP A 171 -4.65 -1.53 -13.85
C ASP A 171 -3.12 -1.58 -13.97
N TYR A 172 -2.65 -2.38 -14.92
CA TYR A 172 -1.22 -2.62 -15.17
C TYR A 172 -0.52 -1.48 -15.92
N THR A 173 -1.16 -0.32 -16.11
CA THR A 173 -0.59 0.78 -16.89
C THR A 173 0.71 1.32 -16.30
N ASN A 174 0.96 1.16 -14.98
CA ASN A 174 2.22 1.59 -14.39
C ASN A 174 2.63 0.82 -13.12
N TYR A 175 3.16 -0.40 -13.29
CA TYR A 175 3.73 -1.21 -12.21
C TYR A 175 4.78 -0.50 -11.35
N SER A 176 5.50 0.48 -11.89
CA SER A 176 6.52 1.21 -11.12
C SER A 176 5.94 1.99 -9.94
N ARG A 177 4.66 2.36 -10.00
CA ARG A 177 3.95 3.09 -8.94
C ARG A 177 3.52 2.23 -7.76
N ILE A 178 3.58 0.91 -7.89
CA ILE A 178 3.18 -0.03 -6.83
C ILE A 178 4.26 -0.12 -5.74
N LYS A 179 5.50 0.20 -6.08
CA LYS A 179 6.62 0.16 -5.12
C LYS A 179 6.44 1.27 -4.09
N ASP A 180 6.37 0.89 -2.82
CA ASP A 180 6.45 1.80 -1.68
C ASP A 180 7.85 2.43 -1.64
N MET A 181 7.95 3.69 -2.02
CA MET A 181 9.25 4.36 -2.17
C MET A 181 9.93 4.67 -0.84
N PRO A 182 9.22 5.15 0.22
CA PRO A 182 9.77 5.32 1.55
C PRO A 182 10.56 4.10 2.05
N ILE A 183 10.12 2.88 1.70
CA ILE A 183 10.78 1.64 2.10
C ILE A 183 11.83 1.17 1.07
N ASN A 184 11.55 1.29 -0.23
CA ASN A 184 12.34 0.64 -1.27
C ASN A 184 13.38 1.54 -1.95
N PHE A 185 13.33 2.86 -1.74
CA PHE A 185 14.19 3.80 -2.45
C PHE A 185 15.49 4.09 -1.67
N LEU A 186 16.62 3.70 -2.25
CA LEU A 186 17.95 3.98 -1.70
C LEU A 186 18.52 5.27 -2.32
N PHE A 187 19.00 6.17 -1.47
CA PHE A 187 19.67 7.39 -1.88
C PHE A 187 20.73 7.80 -0.87
N GLU A 188 21.72 8.58 -1.32
CA GLU A 188 22.71 9.18 -0.43
C GLU A 188 22.06 10.35 0.33
N PRO A 189 22.03 10.30 1.69
CA PRO A 189 21.33 11.30 2.48
C PRO A 189 21.99 12.69 2.43
N GLY A 190 23.26 12.77 2.03
CA GLY A 190 24.00 14.03 1.97
C GLY A 190 24.00 14.77 3.31
N SER A 191 23.82 16.09 3.27
CA SER A 191 23.98 16.96 4.45
C SER A 191 23.03 16.64 5.62
N VAL A 192 21.88 16.00 5.41
CA VAL A 192 21.00 15.64 6.56
C VAL A 192 21.65 14.60 7.48
N PHE A 193 22.63 13.84 6.99
CA PHE A 193 23.35 12.85 7.78
C PHE A 193 24.44 13.46 8.69
N LYS A 194 24.81 14.72 8.49
CA LYS A 194 25.85 15.40 9.30
C LYS A 194 25.55 15.40 10.80
N ILE A 195 24.28 15.27 11.19
CA ILE A 195 23.87 15.12 12.60
C ILE A 195 24.52 13.90 13.27
N VAL A 196 24.75 12.80 12.55
CA VAL A 196 25.38 11.58 13.08
C VAL A 196 26.85 11.84 13.36
N THR A 197 27.58 12.42 12.39
CA THR A 197 28.98 12.81 12.56
C THR A 197 29.14 13.81 13.71
N MET A 198 28.25 14.80 13.81
CA MET A 198 28.26 15.78 14.90
C MET A 198 28.06 15.10 16.25
N SER A 199 27.08 14.19 16.34
CA SER A 199 26.78 13.45 17.56
C SER A 199 27.99 12.62 18.01
N SER A 200 28.71 12.01 17.07
CA SER A 200 29.94 11.27 17.34
C SER A 200 31.07 12.17 17.87
N ALA A 201 31.25 13.36 17.27
CA ALA A 201 32.25 14.33 17.72
C ALA A 201 31.95 14.87 19.14
N LEU A 202 30.69 15.18 19.43
CA LEU A 202 30.26 15.58 20.77
C LEU A 202 30.44 14.44 21.78
N ASN A 203 30.04 13.23 21.42
CA ASN A 203 30.11 12.06 22.30
C ASN A 203 31.56 11.63 22.61
N SER A 204 32.47 11.76 21.65
CA SER A 204 33.90 11.48 21.85
C SER A 204 34.64 12.59 22.61
N GLY A 205 33.99 13.73 22.87
CA GLY A 205 34.58 14.86 23.58
C GLY A 205 35.62 15.64 22.77
N ILE A 206 35.86 15.27 21.50
CA ILE A 206 36.79 15.99 20.61
C ILE A 206 36.26 17.37 20.20
N PHE A 207 34.95 17.58 20.35
CA PHE A 207 34.26 18.82 20.06
C PHE A 207 33.19 19.06 21.14
N ASN A 208 33.08 20.28 21.66
CA ASN A 208 32.13 20.63 22.73
C ASN A 208 30.96 21.53 22.26
N GLY A 209 30.86 21.84 20.96
CA GLY A 209 29.79 22.68 20.41
C GLY A 209 30.05 24.19 20.45
N HIS A 210 31.05 24.66 21.20
CA HIS A 210 31.34 26.09 21.36
C HIS A 210 32.56 26.57 20.53
N GLU A 211 33.33 25.63 20.02
CA GLU A 211 34.48 25.89 19.16
C GLU A 211 34.06 26.39 17.76
N THR A 212 34.95 27.13 17.12
CA THR A 212 34.78 27.57 15.73
C THR A 212 35.63 26.69 14.83
N LEU A 213 35.03 26.11 13.79
CA LEU A 213 35.75 25.32 12.81
C LEU A 213 36.19 26.19 11.64
N TRP A 214 37.44 26.04 11.23
CA TRP A 214 37.98 26.65 10.02
C TRP A 214 37.75 25.69 8.86
N CYS A 215 37.00 26.12 7.85
CA CYS A 215 36.56 25.29 6.72
C CYS A 215 37.39 25.52 5.44
N ASP A 216 38.62 26.04 5.55
CA ASP A 216 39.54 26.28 4.42
C ASP A 216 38.89 26.94 3.19
N ASN A 217 38.09 27.99 3.43
CA ASN A 217 37.33 28.73 2.41
C ASN A 217 36.41 27.85 1.55
N GLY A 218 35.94 26.71 2.07
CA GLY A 218 35.02 25.80 1.39
C GLY A 218 35.70 24.84 0.41
N TYR A 219 37.03 24.73 0.42
CA TYR A 219 37.79 23.90 -0.51
C TYR A 219 38.87 23.10 0.22
N TRP A 220 38.77 21.76 0.20
CA TRP A 220 39.72 20.90 0.89
C TRP A 220 40.19 19.74 -0.01
N PRO A 221 41.46 19.74 -0.49
CA PRO A 221 42.03 18.62 -1.22
C PRO A 221 42.48 17.48 -0.29
N VAL A 222 41.96 16.28 -0.51
CA VAL A 222 42.28 15.06 0.26
C VAL A 222 42.52 13.89 -0.70
N PHE A 223 43.72 13.29 -0.65
CA PHE A 223 44.08 12.10 -1.45
C PHE A 223 43.71 12.17 -2.95
N GLY A 224 43.89 13.33 -3.59
CA GLY A 224 43.58 13.53 -5.01
C GLY A 224 42.11 13.82 -5.33
N HIS A 225 41.25 13.86 -4.31
CA HIS A 225 39.87 14.34 -4.40
C HIS A 225 39.75 15.71 -3.75
N VAL A 226 38.76 16.48 -4.16
CA VAL A 226 38.43 17.78 -3.58
C VAL A 226 37.09 17.66 -2.90
N ILE A 227 37.04 18.09 -1.66
CA ILE A 227 35.80 18.25 -0.89
C ILE A 227 35.43 19.73 -0.97
N GLU A 228 34.19 20.02 -1.38
CA GLU A 228 33.74 21.38 -1.67
C GLU A 228 32.42 21.69 -0.94
N ASP A 229 32.30 22.91 -0.42
CA ASP A 229 31.06 23.44 0.15
C ASP A 229 30.11 23.92 -0.97
N VAL A 230 28.80 23.78 -0.76
CA VAL A 230 27.78 24.20 -1.76
C VAL A 230 27.70 25.72 -1.92
N GLU A 231 27.98 26.46 -0.85
CA GLU A 231 28.05 27.92 -0.85
C GLU A 231 29.50 28.36 -0.71
N ASP A 232 29.87 29.45 -1.39
CA ASP A 232 31.16 30.15 -1.23
C ASP A 232 31.28 30.72 0.19
N ASN A 233 31.54 29.86 1.17
CA ASN A 233 31.70 30.23 2.56
C ASN A 233 33.08 30.86 2.76
N LYS A 234 33.20 32.14 2.42
CA LYS A 234 34.37 32.97 2.77
C LYS A 234 34.49 33.23 4.29
N HIS A 235 33.64 32.63 5.14
CA HIS A 235 33.52 32.96 6.56
C HIS A 235 33.54 31.73 7.47
N LYS A 236 34.09 31.94 8.68
CA LYS A 236 34.18 30.95 9.78
C LYS A 236 32.79 30.47 10.19
N VAL A 237 32.56 29.16 10.18
CA VAL A 237 31.29 28.58 10.64
C VAL A 237 31.35 28.41 12.15
N ARG A 238 30.58 29.25 12.87
CA ARG A 238 30.38 29.10 14.31
C ARG A 238 29.29 28.04 14.50
N SER A 239 29.58 26.94 15.19
CA SER A 239 28.63 25.85 15.52
C SER A 239 28.03 25.07 14.34
N GLY A 240 28.77 24.85 13.25
CA GLY A 240 28.35 23.97 12.15
C GLY A 240 29.49 23.05 11.70
N ILE A 241 29.16 21.82 11.32
CA ILE A 241 30.06 21.00 10.49
C ILE A 241 30.20 21.72 9.15
N CYS A 242 31.44 21.95 8.70
CA CYS A 242 31.73 22.45 7.36
C CYS A 242 30.88 21.67 6.34
N ILE A 243 30.25 22.34 5.37
CA ILE A 243 29.25 21.71 4.50
C ILE A 243 29.94 20.91 3.39
N LEU A 244 30.78 19.96 3.81
CA LEU A 244 31.53 19.08 2.94
C LEU A 244 30.54 18.18 2.20
N LYS A 245 30.55 18.26 0.87
CA LYS A 245 29.83 17.36 -0.04
C LYS A 245 30.80 16.37 -0.66
#